data_AF-W7D4T9-F1
#
_entry.id   AF-W7D4T9-F1
#
_cell.length_a   1.000
_cell.length_b   1.000
_cell.length_c   1.000
_cell.angle_alpha   90.00
_cell.angle_beta   90.00
_cell.angle_gamma   90.00
#
_symmetry.space_group_name_H-M   'P 1'
#
loop_
_entity.id
_entity.type
_entity.pdbx_description
1 polymer ?
#
loop_
_entity_poly.entity_id
_entity_poly.type
_entity_poly.pdbx_seq_one_letter_code
_entity_poly.pdbx_strand_id
1 'polypeptide(L)'
;MSDFVLNTHTGENNNVNFRAEILNAIRSFEISQEQLSGLLSVSSEKLEKILNNEDVHLDLSEERLIDYRISFLSEGFSIVEPLARLRMIIDSVLIDRYSFSHESLAKYSNVPFEVFEHFYNGGDVEKKYLVNICVHLQMLVFVLTNNPNNND
;
A
#
# COMPACT_ATOMS: atom_id res chain seq x y z
N MET A 1 -3.46 -22.78 -14.36
CA MET A 1 -4.75 -22.84 -13.63
C MET A 1 -4.45 -22.79 -12.16
N SER A 2 -4.65 -21.62 -11.56
CA SER A 2 -4.84 -21.48 -10.12
C SER A 2 -5.92 -20.43 -10.02
N ASP A 3 -7.14 -20.90 -9.79
CA ASP A 3 -8.31 -20.05 -9.71
C ASP A 3 -8.12 -19.13 -8.49
N PHE A 4 -8.02 -17.84 -8.79
CA PHE A 4 -8.04 -16.78 -7.80
C PHE A 4 -9.46 -16.76 -7.24
N VAL A 5 -9.67 -17.46 -6.12
CA VAL A 5 -10.94 -17.39 -5.39
C VAL A 5 -10.98 -16.01 -4.74
N LEU A 6 -11.55 -15.04 -5.45
CA LEU A 6 -12.17 -13.89 -4.82
C LEU A 6 -13.25 -14.46 -3.91
N ASN A 7 -12.96 -14.51 -2.61
CA ASN A 7 -13.99 -14.70 -1.60
C ASN A 7 -14.92 -13.48 -1.67
N THR A 8 -15.95 -13.58 -2.51
CA THR A 8 -17.08 -12.66 -2.48
C THR A 8 -17.88 -12.99 -1.22
N HIS A 9 -17.50 -12.39 -0.09
CA HIS A 9 -18.30 -12.43 1.12
C HIS A 9 -19.52 -11.52 0.95
N THR A 10 -20.60 -12.17 0.56
CA THR A 10 -21.97 -11.68 0.58
C THR A 10 -22.42 -11.43 2.02
N GLY A 11 -22.63 -10.17 2.39
CA GLY A 11 -23.71 -9.76 3.31
C GLY A 11 -23.59 -10.07 4.80
N GLU A 12 -22.44 -10.52 5.31
CA GLU A 12 -22.18 -10.57 6.76
C GLU A 12 -21.40 -9.33 7.19
N ASN A 13 -21.83 -8.71 8.28
CA ASN A 13 -21.44 -7.39 8.77
C ASN A 13 -19.92 -7.12 8.64
N ASN A 14 -19.49 -6.43 7.57
CA ASN A 14 -18.08 -6.13 7.26
C ASN A 14 -17.33 -5.50 8.46
N ASN A 15 -18.07 -4.82 9.34
CA ASN A 15 -17.59 -4.20 10.58
C ASN A 15 -16.93 -5.20 11.54
N VAL A 16 -17.42 -6.45 11.60
CA VAL A 16 -16.88 -7.47 12.52
C VAL A 16 -15.49 -7.94 12.08
N ASN A 17 -15.24 -7.99 10.77
CA ASN A 17 -13.96 -8.47 10.22
C ASN A 17 -12.83 -7.47 10.52
N PHE A 18 -13.05 -6.19 10.21
CA PHE A 18 -12.04 -5.15 10.46
C PHE A 18 -11.71 -4.97 11.94
N ARG A 19 -12.69 -5.12 12.84
CA ARG A 19 -12.46 -4.95 14.27
C ARG A 19 -11.35 -5.87 14.80
N ALA A 20 -11.36 -7.14 14.41
CA ALA A 20 -10.37 -8.11 14.89
C ALA A 20 -8.95 -7.76 14.40
N GLU A 21 -8.84 -7.36 13.14
CA GLU A 21 -7.58 -6.98 12.50
C GLU A 21 -7.02 -5.66 13.06
N ILE A 22 -7.88 -4.66 13.26
CA ILE A 22 -7.57 -3.36 13.89
C ILE A 22 -7.06 -3.58 15.32
N LEU A 23 -7.73 -4.42 16.11
CA LEU A 23 -7.25 -4.77 17.46
C LEU A 23 -5.93 -5.56 17.45
N ASN A 24 -5.66 -6.33 16.39
CA ASN A 24 -4.37 -6.99 16.22
C ASN A 24 -3.26 -5.98 15.92
N ALA A 25 -3.49 -5.03 15.00
CA ALA A 25 -2.53 -3.97 14.69
C ALA A 25 -2.20 -3.10 15.91
N ILE A 26 -3.20 -2.70 16.72
CA ILE A 26 -2.99 -1.95 17.97
C ILE A 26 -2.04 -2.71 18.90
N ARG A 27 -2.26 -4.01 19.07
CA ARG A 27 -1.44 -4.86 19.97
C ARG A 27 -0.04 -5.09 19.43
N SER A 28 0.12 -5.29 18.13
CA SER A 28 1.41 -5.61 17.51
C SER A 28 2.35 -4.42 17.39
N PHE A 29 1.81 -3.20 17.23
CA PHE A 29 2.60 -2.00 16.93
C PHE A 29 2.53 -0.90 18.00
N GLU A 30 1.81 -1.13 19.11
CA GLU A 30 1.60 -0.14 20.19
C GLU A 30 1.04 1.21 19.67
N ILE A 31 0.20 1.15 18.63
CA ILE A 31 -0.36 2.32 17.95
C ILE A 31 -1.58 2.85 18.73
N SER A 32 -1.64 4.16 18.95
CA SER A 32 -2.81 4.81 19.57
C SER A 32 -4.00 4.88 18.60
N GLN A 33 -5.21 5.02 19.12
CA GLN A 33 -6.42 5.15 18.28
C GLN A 33 -6.35 6.37 17.33
N GLU A 34 -5.72 7.46 17.76
CA GLU A 34 -5.50 8.66 16.93
C GLU A 34 -4.51 8.39 15.78
N GLN A 35 -3.42 7.67 16.06
CA GLN A 35 -2.48 7.26 15.01
C GLN A 35 -3.15 6.30 14.02
N LEU A 36 -4.02 5.42 14.52
CA LEU A 36 -4.71 4.43 13.71
C LEU A 36 -5.77 5.04 12.79
N SER A 37 -6.50 6.06 13.25
CA SER A 37 -7.46 6.78 12.39
C SER A 37 -6.74 7.46 11.22
N GLY A 38 -5.58 8.06 11.48
CA GLY A 38 -4.69 8.59 10.44
C GLY A 38 -4.16 7.50 9.49
N LEU A 39 -3.67 6.39 10.06
CA LEU A 39 -3.12 5.28 9.28
C LEU A 39 -4.16 4.59 8.41
N LEU A 40 -5.42 4.50 8.83
CA LEU A 40 -6.49 3.90 8.04
C LEU A 40 -7.21 4.92 7.14
N SER A 41 -6.86 6.22 7.25
CA SER A 41 -7.56 7.34 6.60
C SER A 41 -9.08 7.30 6.84
N VAL A 42 -9.47 6.98 8.07
CA VAL A 42 -10.86 6.93 8.52
C VAL A 42 -11.05 7.92 9.66
N SER A 43 -12.24 8.51 9.80
CA SER A 43 -12.48 9.45 10.91
C SER A 43 -12.41 8.73 12.25
N SER A 44 -11.99 9.43 13.31
CA SER A 44 -11.95 8.87 14.67
C SER A 44 -13.32 8.35 15.12
N GLU A 45 -14.41 9.03 14.72
CA GLU A 45 -15.78 8.59 15.00
C GLU A 45 -16.10 7.24 14.34
N LYS A 46 -15.78 7.08 13.05
CA LYS A 46 -16.00 5.82 12.33
C LYS A 46 -15.13 4.70 12.92
N LEU A 47 -13.87 4.98 13.26
CA LEU A 47 -12.99 4.03 13.91
C LEU A 47 -13.52 3.56 15.27
N GLU A 48 -14.02 4.49 16.09
CA GLU A 48 -14.63 4.16 17.38
C GLU A 48 -15.84 3.23 17.22
N LYS A 49 -16.72 3.50 16.25
CA LYS A 49 -17.84 2.62 15.91
C LYS A 49 -17.38 1.21 15.52
N ILE A 50 -16.36 1.09 14.67
CA ILE A 50 -15.78 -0.22 14.30
C ILE A 50 -15.25 -0.96 15.53
N LEU A 51 -14.49 -0.26 16.39
CA LEU A 51 -13.90 -0.85 17.60
C LEU A 51 -14.95 -1.28 18.65
N ASN A 52 -16.06 -0.55 18.74
CA ASN A 52 -17.19 -0.85 19.61
C ASN A 52 -18.18 -1.85 18.99
N ASN A 53 -17.95 -2.30 17.76
CA ASN A 53 -18.83 -3.19 17.01
C ASN A 53 -20.23 -2.58 16.77
N GLU A 54 -20.25 -1.27 16.56
CA GLU A 54 -21.43 -0.48 16.19
C GLU A 54 -21.55 -0.39 14.66
N ASP A 55 -22.77 -0.11 14.18
CA ASP A 55 -22.99 0.09 12.74
C ASP A 55 -22.28 1.34 12.25
N VAL A 56 -21.38 1.15 11.29
CA VAL A 56 -20.74 2.22 10.52
C VAL A 56 -21.02 2.04 9.04
N HIS A 57 -21.28 3.15 8.35
CA HIS A 57 -21.34 3.16 6.90
C HIS A 57 -19.95 3.48 6.35
N LEU A 58 -19.37 2.51 5.65
CA LEU A 58 -18.15 2.66 4.87
C LEU A 58 -18.52 2.56 3.39
N ASP A 59 -17.98 3.45 2.56
CA ASP A 59 -18.08 3.25 1.11
C ASP A 59 -17.05 2.20 0.63
N LEU A 60 -17.21 1.72 -0.62
CA LEU A 60 -16.32 0.70 -1.20
C LEU A 60 -14.85 1.14 -1.33
N SER A 61 -14.57 2.44 -1.34
CA SER A 61 -13.21 2.97 -1.36
C SER A 61 -12.61 2.91 0.04
N GLU A 62 -13.38 3.34 1.05
CA GLU A 62 -13.01 3.26 2.47
C GLU A 62 -12.77 1.82 2.90
N GLU A 63 -13.66 0.89 2.57
CA GLU A 63 -13.51 -0.53 2.91
C GLU A 63 -12.21 -1.10 2.33
N ARG A 64 -11.93 -0.87 1.04
CA ARG A 64 -10.72 -1.34 0.38
C ARG A 64 -9.45 -0.71 0.96
N LEU A 65 -9.52 0.57 1.33
CA LEU A 65 -8.39 1.27 1.91
C LEU A 65 -8.08 0.74 3.32
N ILE A 66 -9.11 0.51 4.14
CA ILE A 66 -8.96 -0.09 5.47
C ILE A 66 -8.38 -1.50 5.34
N ASP A 67 -8.96 -2.36 4.49
CA ASP A 67 -8.52 -3.73 4.25
C ASP A 67 -7.05 -3.81 3.81
N TYR A 68 -6.68 -2.98 2.81
CA TYR A 68 -5.31 -2.89 2.32
C TYR A 68 -4.36 -2.48 3.45
N ARG A 69 -4.67 -1.39 4.16
CA ARG A 69 -3.76 -0.82 5.17
C ARG A 69 -3.68 -1.66 6.43
N ILE A 70 -4.78 -2.28 6.86
CA ILE A 70 -4.77 -3.13 8.04
C ILE A 70 -4.00 -4.42 7.79
N SER A 71 -4.09 -4.99 6.58
CA SER A 71 -3.26 -6.12 6.15
C SER A 71 -1.76 -5.80 6.26
N PHE A 72 -1.33 -4.58 5.90
CA PHE A 72 0.06 -4.15 6.13
C PHE A 72 0.42 -4.00 7.61
N LEU A 73 -0.53 -3.55 8.43
CA LEU A 73 -0.30 -3.36 9.86
C LEU A 73 -0.44 -4.66 10.67
N SER A 74 -0.99 -5.74 10.11
CA SER A 74 -1.15 -7.02 10.81
C SER A 74 -0.07 -8.03 10.40
N GLU A 75 0.17 -8.19 9.10
CA GLU A 75 1.09 -9.18 8.55
C GLU A 75 2.39 -8.55 8.01
N GLY A 76 2.49 -7.23 8.08
CA GLY A 76 3.58 -6.52 7.43
C GLY A 76 3.54 -6.71 5.93
N PHE A 77 4.72 -6.62 5.32
CA PHE A 77 4.93 -7.04 3.95
C PHE A 77 5.40 -8.50 3.83
N SER A 78 5.13 -9.34 4.83
CA SER A 78 5.62 -10.74 4.82
C SER A 78 5.00 -11.59 3.72
N ILE A 79 3.83 -11.18 3.21
CA ILE A 79 3.08 -11.87 2.15
C ILE A 79 3.70 -11.65 0.76
N VAL A 80 4.45 -10.54 0.57
CA VAL A 80 4.98 -10.15 -0.74
C VAL A 80 6.47 -9.78 -0.63
N GLU A 81 7.30 -10.50 -1.38
CA GLU A 81 8.75 -10.27 -1.45
C GLU A 81 9.09 -8.79 -1.77
N PRO A 82 10.14 -8.20 -1.17
CA PRO A 82 10.48 -6.78 -1.34
C PRO A 82 10.55 -6.30 -2.79
N LEU A 83 11.14 -7.11 -3.68
CA LEU A 83 11.25 -6.78 -5.09
C LEU A 83 9.88 -6.78 -5.79
N ALA A 84 9.03 -7.76 -5.48
CA ALA A 84 7.68 -7.84 -6.06
C ALA A 84 6.84 -6.62 -5.65
N ARG A 85 7.01 -6.14 -4.41
CA ARG A 85 6.36 -4.90 -3.95
C ARG A 85 6.81 -3.67 -4.71
N LEU A 86 8.12 -3.54 -4.94
CA LEU A 86 8.64 -2.39 -5.68
C LEU A 86 8.18 -2.42 -7.14
N ARG A 87 8.09 -3.60 -7.77
CA ARG A 87 7.49 -3.75 -9.10
C ARG A 87 6.03 -3.34 -9.11
N MET A 88 5.22 -3.80 -8.15
CA MET A 88 3.82 -3.38 -8.06
C MET A 88 3.69 -1.86 -7.96
N ILE A 89 4.57 -1.19 -7.21
CA ILE A 89 4.61 0.27 -7.11
C ILE A 89 4.98 0.91 -8.47
N ILE A 90 6.00 0.37 -9.14
CA ILE A 90 6.40 0.83 -10.47
C ILE A 90 5.25 0.69 -11.47
N ASP A 91 4.66 -0.50 -11.57
CA ASP A 91 3.62 -0.83 -12.54
C ASP A 91 2.34 -0.02 -12.25
N SER A 92 1.79 -0.14 -11.03
CA SER A 92 0.47 0.45 -10.73
C SER A 92 0.48 1.96 -10.52
N VAL A 93 1.50 2.49 -9.84
CA VAL A 93 1.53 3.92 -9.49
C VAL A 93 2.27 4.67 -10.57
N LEU A 94 3.51 4.31 -10.86
CA LEU A 94 4.35 5.14 -11.70
C LEU A 94 4.01 4.98 -13.19
N ILE A 95 3.79 3.75 -13.67
CA ILE A 95 3.47 3.48 -15.08
C ILE A 95 1.98 3.68 -15.34
N ASP A 96 1.10 2.94 -14.69
CA ASP A 96 -0.32 2.96 -15.04
C ASP A 96 -0.99 4.30 -14.71
N ARG A 97 -0.77 4.83 -13.50
CA ARG A 97 -1.42 6.07 -13.07
C ARG A 97 -0.74 7.33 -13.60
N TYR A 98 0.59 7.37 -13.65
CA TYR A 98 1.34 8.57 -14.03
C TYR A 98 2.08 8.47 -15.37
N SER A 99 1.96 7.35 -16.09
CA SER A 99 2.50 7.15 -17.43
C SER A 99 4.02 7.36 -17.55
N PHE A 100 4.78 7.09 -16.48
CA PHE A 100 6.24 7.08 -16.55
C PHE A 100 6.74 5.92 -17.40
N SER A 101 7.75 6.16 -18.24
CA SER A 101 8.50 5.08 -18.90
C SER A 101 9.63 4.57 -18.01
N HIS A 102 10.09 3.33 -18.22
CA HIS A 102 11.27 2.79 -17.51
C HIS A 102 12.51 3.69 -17.69
N GLU A 103 12.71 4.29 -18.86
CA GLU A 103 13.79 5.24 -19.11
C GLU A 103 13.68 6.50 -18.23
N SER A 104 12.44 6.99 -18.03
CA SER A 104 12.18 8.14 -17.17
C SER A 104 12.42 7.79 -15.70
N LEU A 105 12.03 6.58 -15.28
CA LEU A 105 12.26 6.07 -13.94
C LEU A 105 13.75 5.81 -13.66
N ALA A 106 14.50 5.31 -14.64
CA ALA A 106 15.95 5.14 -14.54
C ALA A 106 16.65 6.50 -14.35
N LYS A 107 16.27 7.50 -15.15
CA LYS A 107 16.79 8.87 -15.03
C LYS A 107 16.45 9.48 -13.67
N TYR A 108 15.20 9.36 -13.23
CA TYR A 108 14.77 9.86 -11.92
C TYR A 108 15.53 9.18 -10.77
N SER A 109 15.72 7.86 -10.89
CA SER A 109 16.46 7.07 -9.91
C SER A 109 17.96 7.32 -9.94
N ASN A 110 18.47 8.10 -10.90
CA ASN A 110 19.90 8.35 -11.08
C ASN A 110 20.71 7.05 -11.25
N VAL A 111 20.25 6.19 -12.16
CA VAL A 111 20.94 4.95 -12.56
C VAL A 111 20.95 4.79 -14.08
N PRO A 112 21.91 4.05 -14.65
CA PRO A 112 21.87 3.67 -16.07
C PRO A 112 20.59 2.89 -16.40
N PHE A 113 20.06 3.07 -17.61
CA PHE A 113 18.82 2.43 -18.03
C PHE A 113 18.91 0.90 -17.97
N GLU A 114 20.04 0.34 -18.40
CA GLU A 114 20.28 -1.10 -18.41
C GLU A 114 20.32 -1.68 -16.99
N VAL A 115 20.81 -0.89 -16.03
CA VAL A 115 20.82 -1.26 -14.60
C VAL A 115 19.39 -1.26 -14.05
N PHE A 116 18.58 -0.27 -14.42
CA PHE A 116 17.17 -0.22 -14.04
C PHE A 116 16.38 -1.39 -14.63
N GLU A 117 16.56 -1.67 -15.93
CA GLU A 117 15.95 -2.82 -16.60
C GLU A 117 16.36 -4.14 -15.96
N HIS A 118 17.66 -4.32 -15.67
CA HIS A 118 18.13 -5.54 -15.03
C HIS A 118 17.49 -5.72 -13.64
N PHE A 119 17.47 -4.66 -12.84
CA PHE A 119 16.80 -4.63 -11.55
C PHE A 119 15.29 -4.94 -11.67
N TYR A 120 14.59 -4.25 -12.58
CA TYR A 120 13.16 -4.45 -12.81
C TYR A 120 12.88 -5.89 -13.21
N ASN A 121 13.72 -6.52 -14.02
CA ASN A 121 13.61 -7.94 -14.39
C ASN A 121 14.10 -8.92 -13.31
N GLY A 122 14.57 -8.41 -12.17
CA GLY A 122 14.87 -9.18 -10.96
C GLY A 122 16.29 -9.71 -10.90
N GLY A 123 17.17 -9.09 -11.68
CA GLY A 123 18.59 -9.25 -11.59
C GLY A 123 19.18 -8.51 -10.39
N ASP A 124 20.27 -9.06 -9.87
CA ASP A 124 21.02 -8.45 -8.80
C ASP A 124 21.76 -7.20 -9.30
N VAL A 125 21.70 -6.13 -8.53
CA VAL A 125 22.41 -4.88 -8.82
C VAL A 125 23.29 -4.48 -7.66
N GLU A 126 24.32 -3.68 -7.94
CA GLU A 126 25.16 -3.14 -6.87
C GLU A 126 24.32 -2.36 -5.84
N LYS A 127 24.70 -2.47 -4.56
CA LYS A 127 23.98 -1.83 -3.45
C LYS A 127 23.73 -0.33 -3.67
N LYS A 128 24.68 0.40 -4.28
CA LYS A 128 24.51 1.83 -4.59
C LYS A 128 23.33 2.09 -5.54
N TYR A 129 23.12 1.23 -6.53
CA TYR A 129 22.02 1.33 -7.47
C TYR A 129 20.70 0.88 -6.85
N LEU A 130 20.73 -0.19 -6.05
CA LEU A 130 19.55 -0.63 -5.30
C LEU A 130 19.01 0.49 -4.40
N VAL A 131 19.88 1.15 -3.63
CA VAL A 131 19.50 2.27 -2.76
C VAL A 131 18.93 3.43 -3.57
N ASN A 132 19.60 3.80 -4.67
CA ASN A 132 19.14 4.86 -5.57
C ASN A 132 17.73 4.58 -6.12
N ILE A 133 17.49 3.36 -6.64
CA ILE A 133 16.18 2.97 -7.18
C ILE A 133 15.13 3.00 -6.07
N CYS A 134 15.35 2.30 -4.96
CA CYS A 134 14.34 2.19 -3.90
C CYS A 134 13.99 3.55 -3.28
N VAL A 135 14.98 4.37 -2.94
CA VAL A 135 14.74 5.65 -2.25
C VAL A 135 14.11 6.66 -3.18
N HIS A 136 14.64 6.83 -4.40
CA HIS A 136 14.12 7.82 -5.31
C HIS A 136 12.70 7.46 -5.77
N LEU A 137 12.44 6.21 -6.17
CA LEU A 137 11.08 5.83 -6.58
C LEU A 137 10.08 6.00 -5.43
N GLN A 138 10.45 5.66 -4.19
CA GLN A 138 9.58 5.87 -3.04
C GLN A 138 9.30 7.36 -2.79
N MET A 139 10.31 8.24 -2.94
CA MET A 139 10.13 9.69 -2.86
C MET A 139 9.24 10.22 -3.97
N LEU A 140 9.39 9.72 -5.20
CA LEU A 140 8.55 10.09 -6.33
C LEU A 140 7.08 9.75 -6.04
N VAL A 141 6.82 8.52 -5.59
CA VAL A 141 5.48 8.09 -5.17
C VAL A 141 4.93 9.02 -4.10
N PHE A 142 5.71 9.32 -3.06
CA PHE A 142 5.28 10.21 -1.98
C PHE A 142 4.87 11.59 -2.49
N VAL A 143 5.67 12.21 -3.37
CA VAL A 143 5.38 13.54 -3.93
C VAL A 143 4.14 13.53 -4.82
N LEU A 144 3.93 12.44 -5.57
CA LEU A 144 2.79 12.32 -6.48
C LEU A 144 1.49 12.05 -5.71
N THR A 145 1.53 11.23 -4.67
CA THR A 145 0.33 10.82 -3.91
C THR A 145 -0.05 11.78 -2.79
N ASN A 146 0.89 12.57 -2.27
CA ASN A 146 0.62 13.56 -1.21
C ASN A 146 0.55 15.00 -1.75
N ASN A 147 0.42 15.18 -3.07
CA ASN A 147 0.15 16.49 -3.65
C ASN A 147 -1.36 16.80 -3.58
N PRO A 148 -1.79 17.88 -2.91
CA PRO A 148 -3.21 18.19 -2.70
C PRO A 148 -4.03 18.47 -3.97
N ASN A 149 -3.39 18.51 -5.13
CA ASN A 149 -4.02 18.77 -6.42
C ASN A 149 -4.29 17.52 -7.27
N ASN A 150 -3.99 16.31 -6.77
CA ASN A 150 -4.14 15.04 -7.52
C ASN A 150 -5.38 14.22 -7.13
N ASN A 151 -6.40 14.88 -6.56
CA ASN A 151 -7.73 14.28 -6.35
C ASN A 151 -8.57 14.51 -7.60
N ASP A 152 -8.41 13.62 -8.58
CA ASP A 152 -9.46 13.32 -9.55
C ASP A 152 -10.35 12.19 -8.99
#